data_AF-A0A524L0W4-F1
#
_entry.id   AF-A0A524L0W4-F1
#
_cell.length_a   1.000
_cell.length_b   1.000
_cell.length_c   1.000
_cell.angle_alpha   90.00
_cell.angle_beta   90.00
_cell.angle_gamma   90.00
#
_symmetry.space_group_name_H-M   'P 1'
#
loop_
_entity.id
_entity.type
_entity.pdbx_description
1 polymer ?
#
loop_
_entity_poly.entity_id
_entity_poly.type
_entity_poly.pdbx_seq_one_letter_code
_entity_poly.pdbx_strand_id
1 'polypeptide(L)'
;MDAADWRRVSRLARFAVSAARGLAALAGVLAACGPGDAPPGATSSAADAEPAALSGRAAFVGSERCAACHPAETAAWRGSHHDLAMDVADESTVLGDFEDAALVHFPTQTRFFRRDGRFFVETEGADGAAGEFEVKYVFGVDPLQQYLVELPGGRLHPLPVGWDVARKRWFSLQQGERLPPSDPFHWTGRYQSWNAMCAECHSTDLRKNYDAATDSYATDWAEIDVSCEACHGPAA
;
A
#
# COMPACT_ATOMS: atom_id res chain seq x y z
N MET A 1 17.71 13.12 -18.27
CA MET A 1 18.35 11.83 -17.94
C MET A 1 18.41 11.06 -19.24
N ASP A 2 19.60 10.99 -19.84
CA ASP A 2 19.78 10.54 -21.21
C ASP A 2 19.95 9.02 -21.33
N ALA A 3 19.46 8.48 -22.45
CA ALA A 3 19.31 7.08 -22.82
C ALA A 3 20.63 6.28 -22.98
N ALA A 4 21.75 6.76 -22.45
CA ALA A 4 23.08 6.20 -22.63
C ALA A 4 23.49 5.16 -21.57
N ASP A 5 22.74 5.01 -20.47
CA ASP A 5 23.19 4.24 -19.31
C ASP A 5 22.70 2.77 -19.27
N TRP A 6 21.67 2.43 -20.04
CA TRP A 6 21.10 1.07 -20.05
C TRP A 6 21.99 0.01 -20.72
N ARG A 7 22.94 0.41 -21.59
CA ARG A 7 23.73 -0.53 -22.40
C ARG A 7 24.97 -1.14 -21.70
N ARG A 8 25.23 -0.80 -20.44
CA ARG A 8 26.42 -1.29 -19.71
C ARG A 8 26.19 -2.52 -18.82
N VAL A 9 24.95 -2.97 -18.61
CA VAL A 9 24.67 -4.08 -17.67
C VAL A 9 24.45 -5.44 -18.35
N SER A 10 24.44 -5.51 -19.68
CA SER A 10 24.20 -6.77 -20.40
C SER A 10 25.40 -7.18 -21.25
N ARG A 11 26.40 -7.85 -20.64
CA ARG A 11 27.39 -8.68 -21.36
C ARG A 11 28.21 -9.53 -20.39
N LEU A 12 28.23 -10.84 -20.68
CA LEU A 12 29.11 -11.91 -20.16
C LEU A 12 28.65 -12.51 -18.82
N ALA A 13 28.51 -13.82 -18.61
CA ALA A 13 29.18 -14.94 -19.25
C ALA A 13 28.33 -16.22 -19.23
N ARG A 14 28.42 -16.98 -20.33
CA ARG A 14 28.07 -18.40 -20.44
C ARG A 14 29.36 -19.20 -20.22
N PHE A 15 29.37 -20.17 -19.30
CA PHE A 15 30.35 -21.26 -19.24
C PHE A 15 29.62 -22.48 -18.65
N ALA A 16 29.29 -23.48 -19.49
CA ALA A 16 30.08 -24.67 -19.80
C ALA A 16 29.98 -25.76 -18.72
N VAL A 17 29.16 -26.76 -19.03
CA VAL A 17 28.96 -28.01 -18.28
C VAL A 17 30.15 -28.94 -18.54
N SER A 18 30.79 -29.44 -17.48
CA SER A 18 31.71 -30.58 -17.55
C SER A 18 31.46 -31.53 -16.39
N ALA A 19 31.23 -32.79 -16.75
CA ALA A 19 30.99 -33.92 -15.87
C ALA A 19 32.27 -34.44 -15.21
N ALA A 20 32.15 -35.00 -14.00
CA ALA A 20 33.10 -35.95 -13.46
C ALA A 20 32.37 -37.09 -12.75
N ARG A 21 32.67 -38.31 -13.20
CA ARG A 21 32.19 -39.59 -12.67
C ARG A 21 33.00 -39.98 -11.43
N GLY A 22 32.35 -40.58 -10.44
CA GLY A 22 32.98 -41.34 -9.35
C GLY A 22 32.03 -42.44 -8.89
N LEU A 23 32.46 -43.70 -9.04
CA LEU A 23 31.74 -44.94 -8.76
C LEU A 23 32.04 -45.50 -7.35
N ALA A 24 31.14 -46.38 -6.90
CA ALA A 24 31.27 -47.43 -5.86
C ALA A 24 31.00 -46.99 -4.40
N ALA A 25 30.31 -47.75 -3.53
CA ALA A 25 29.93 -49.16 -3.54
C ALA A 25 28.66 -49.43 -2.69
N LEU A 26 28.01 -50.57 -2.95
CA LEU A 26 26.88 -51.14 -2.21
C LEU A 26 27.22 -51.51 -0.76
N ALA A 27 26.25 -51.35 0.14
CA ALA A 27 25.92 -52.36 1.16
C ALA A 27 24.46 -52.18 1.59
N GLY A 28 23.61 -53.16 1.25
CA GLY A 28 22.27 -53.27 1.79
C GLY A 28 22.27 -53.95 3.15
N VAL A 29 21.39 -53.51 4.04
CA VAL A 29 20.78 -54.35 5.06
C VAL A 29 19.31 -53.97 5.15
N LEU A 30 18.46 -54.92 4.76
CA LEU A 30 17.03 -54.95 5.03
C LEU A 30 16.79 -55.48 6.45
N ALA A 31 15.72 -54.97 7.05
CA ALA A 31 14.92 -55.57 8.11
C ALA A 31 15.48 -55.59 9.55
N ALA A 32 14.81 -54.81 10.41
CA ALA A 32 14.24 -55.33 11.65
C ALA A 32 13.12 -54.38 12.14
N CYS A 33 11.88 -54.65 11.73
CA CYS A 33 10.73 -54.26 12.55
C CYS A 33 10.66 -55.26 13.72
N GLY A 34 11.10 -54.83 14.90
CA GLY A 34 10.81 -55.54 16.14
C GLY A 34 9.48 -55.03 16.72
N PRO A 35 8.62 -55.89 17.31
CA PRO A 35 7.48 -55.42 18.08
C PRO A 35 8.03 -54.77 19.36
N GLY A 36 8.00 -53.45 19.43
CA GLY A 36 8.27 -52.71 20.65
C GLY A 36 7.06 -52.80 21.56
N ASP A 37 7.21 -53.47 22.70
CA ASP A 37 6.23 -53.54 23.77
C ASP A 37 5.79 -52.13 24.19
N ALA A 38 4.49 -51.85 24.07
CA ALA A 38 3.88 -50.64 24.59
C ALA A 38 3.83 -50.72 26.12
N PRO A 39 4.32 -49.70 26.87
CA PRO A 39 4.12 -49.66 28.31
C PRO A 39 2.64 -49.41 28.64
N PRO A 40 2.10 -50.03 29.71
CA PRO A 40 0.69 -49.91 30.07
C PRO A 40 0.36 -48.50 30.59
N GLY A 41 -0.90 -48.13 30.35
CA GLY A 41 -1.44 -46.79 30.46
C GLY A 41 -1.21 -46.11 31.82
N ALA A 42 -0.80 -44.84 31.73
CA ALA A 42 -1.07 -43.86 32.74
C ALA A 42 -2.34 -43.10 32.33
N THR A 43 -3.48 -43.51 32.87
CA THR A 43 -4.70 -42.70 32.87
C THR A 43 -4.48 -41.53 33.84
N SER A 44 -4.02 -40.40 33.33
CA SER A 44 -4.21 -39.11 34.00
C SER A 44 -5.43 -38.45 33.38
N SER A 45 -6.52 -38.46 34.14
CA SER A 45 -7.72 -37.69 33.87
C SER A 45 -7.37 -36.21 33.94
N ALA A 46 -7.09 -35.61 32.79
CA ALA A 46 -7.22 -34.17 32.61
C ALA A 46 -8.72 -33.86 32.57
N ALA A 47 -9.32 -33.77 33.76
CA ALA A 47 -10.63 -33.21 33.94
C ALA A 47 -10.61 -31.77 33.41
N ASP A 48 -11.32 -31.56 32.30
CA ASP A 48 -12.11 -30.38 31.96
C ASP A 48 -11.53 -29.03 32.40
N ALA A 49 -10.43 -28.61 31.77
CA ALA A 49 -10.23 -27.20 31.52
C ALA A 49 -10.80 -26.91 30.13
N GLU A 50 -12.09 -26.52 30.07
CA GLU A 50 -12.59 -25.81 28.89
C GLU A 50 -11.63 -24.65 28.63
N PRO A 51 -11.07 -24.52 27.40
CA PRO A 51 -10.38 -23.29 27.05
C PRO A 51 -11.40 -22.18 27.20
N ALA A 52 -11.20 -21.30 28.19
CA ALA A 52 -11.94 -20.07 28.28
C ALA A 52 -11.83 -19.41 26.91
N ALA A 53 -12.94 -19.40 26.18
CA ALA A 53 -13.00 -18.74 24.90
C ALA A 53 -12.71 -17.26 25.18
N LEU A 54 -11.50 -16.82 24.84
CA LEU A 54 -11.17 -15.41 24.66
C LEU A 54 -12.03 -14.94 23.48
N SER A 55 -13.32 -14.69 23.75
CA SER A 55 -14.32 -14.30 22.76
C SER A 55 -14.40 -12.78 22.66
N GLY A 56 -13.24 -12.16 22.58
CA GLY A 56 -13.06 -10.82 22.06
C GLY A 56 -11.87 -10.89 21.14
N ARG A 57 -12.06 -10.65 19.84
CA ARG A 57 -10.91 -10.25 19.01
C ARG A 57 -10.40 -8.95 19.63
N ALA A 58 -9.10 -8.88 19.92
CA ALA A 58 -8.48 -7.63 20.33
C ALA A 58 -8.88 -6.53 19.31
N ALA A 59 -9.12 -5.33 19.80
CA ALA A 59 -9.48 -4.17 18.98
C ALA A 59 -8.24 -3.30 18.71
N PHE A 60 -8.29 -2.54 17.62
CA PHE A 60 -7.27 -1.53 17.33
C PHE A 60 -7.42 -0.36 18.30
N VAL A 61 -6.30 0.08 18.90
CA VAL A 61 -6.30 1.11 19.95
C VAL A 61 -5.58 2.40 19.54
N GLY A 62 -4.92 2.39 18.38
CA GLY A 62 -4.17 3.50 17.80
C GLY A 62 -2.76 3.63 18.36
N SER A 63 -1.85 4.11 17.51
CA SER A 63 -0.41 4.21 17.81
C SER A 63 -0.07 5.09 19.01
N GLU A 64 -0.93 6.06 19.35
CA GLU A 64 -0.77 6.90 20.55
C GLU A 64 -0.81 6.10 21.87
N ARG A 65 -1.52 4.96 21.91
CA ARG A 65 -1.52 4.08 23.08
C ARG A 65 -0.19 3.35 23.23
N CYS A 66 0.42 2.96 22.12
CA CYS A 66 1.73 2.33 22.09
C CYS A 66 2.82 3.30 22.62
N ALA A 67 2.74 4.58 22.22
CA ALA A 67 3.71 5.61 22.56
C ALA A 67 3.94 5.82 24.06
N ALA A 68 2.92 5.55 24.90
CA ALA A 68 3.01 5.69 26.35
C ALA A 68 4.01 4.71 26.99
N CYS A 69 4.15 3.51 26.41
CA CYS A 69 5.04 2.46 26.93
C CYS A 69 6.25 2.20 26.01
N HIS A 70 6.15 2.54 24.73
CA HIS A 70 7.17 2.31 23.69
C HIS A 70 7.68 3.63 23.06
N PRO A 71 8.20 4.57 23.86
CA PRO A 71 8.57 5.90 23.36
C PRO A 71 9.74 5.86 22.37
N ALA A 72 10.66 4.90 22.50
CA ALA A 72 11.82 4.78 21.60
C ALA A 72 11.40 4.29 20.21
N GLU A 73 10.54 3.28 20.16
CA GLU A 73 10.00 2.71 18.93
C GLU A 73 9.10 3.73 18.23
N THR A 74 8.22 4.40 18.96
CA THR A 74 7.38 5.47 18.41
C THR A 74 8.24 6.61 17.85
N ALA A 75 9.31 7.02 18.53
CA ALA A 75 10.20 8.06 18.02
C ALA A 75 10.93 7.64 16.74
N ALA A 76 11.22 6.34 16.56
CA ALA A 76 11.84 5.82 15.34
C ALA A 76 10.83 5.65 14.19
N TRP A 77 9.58 5.33 14.50
CA TRP A 77 8.51 5.20 13.51
C TRP A 77 8.01 6.57 13.01
N ARG A 78 7.86 7.57 13.89
CA ARG A 78 7.42 8.91 13.51
C ARG A 78 8.40 9.55 12.53
N GLY A 79 7.87 10.09 11.44
CA GLY A 79 8.62 10.64 10.31
C GLY A 79 9.21 9.58 9.37
N SER A 80 8.97 8.29 9.61
CA SER A 80 9.36 7.23 8.67
C SER A 80 8.43 7.21 7.45
N HIS A 81 8.80 6.47 6.41
CA HIS A 81 7.94 6.31 5.23
C HIS A 81 6.65 5.51 5.52
N HIS A 82 6.61 4.77 6.63
CA HIS A 82 5.39 4.07 7.06
C HIS A 82 4.39 5.04 7.69
N ASP A 83 4.87 5.90 8.60
CA ASP A 83 4.10 7.00 9.20
C ASP A 83 3.64 8.01 8.13
N LEU A 84 4.55 8.37 7.22
CA LEU A 84 4.27 9.34 6.15
C LEU A 84 3.74 8.68 4.87
N ALA A 85 3.19 7.46 4.98
CA ALA A 85 2.66 6.74 3.83
C ALA A 85 1.48 7.50 3.21
N MET A 86 0.60 8.06 4.04
CA MET A 86 -0.51 8.92 3.67
C MET A 86 -0.84 9.86 4.84
N ASP A 87 -1.51 10.97 4.55
CA ASP A 87 -2.04 11.89 5.57
C ASP A 87 -3.19 12.71 4.97
N VAL A 88 -3.97 13.39 5.81
CA VAL A 88 -4.95 14.39 5.38
C VAL A 88 -4.22 15.54 4.68
N ALA A 89 -4.78 16.03 3.58
CA ALA A 89 -4.19 17.15 2.85
C ALA A 89 -4.45 18.49 3.58
N ASP A 90 -3.39 19.05 4.16
CA ASP A 90 -3.39 20.36 4.79
C ASP A 90 -2.07 21.12 4.54
N GLU A 91 -1.92 22.31 5.13
CA GLU A 91 -0.73 23.16 4.93
C GLU A 91 0.58 22.54 5.43
N SER A 92 0.51 21.57 6.34
CA SER A 92 1.66 20.90 6.94
C SER A 92 2.07 19.64 6.19
N THR A 93 1.16 19.00 5.46
CA THR A 93 1.37 17.71 4.78
C THR A 93 1.56 17.83 3.27
N VAL A 94 1.00 18.87 2.64
CA VAL A 94 1.11 19.10 1.20
C VAL A 94 2.48 19.68 0.83
N LEU A 95 3.23 18.94 0.01
CA LEU A 95 4.55 19.35 -0.48
C LEU A 95 4.51 20.02 -1.85
N GLY A 96 3.42 19.82 -2.60
CA GLY A 96 3.25 20.28 -3.97
C GLY A 96 2.90 21.75 -4.09
N ASP A 97 3.19 22.31 -5.26
CA ASP A 97 2.85 23.70 -5.58
C ASP A 97 1.39 23.80 -6.04
N PHE A 98 0.53 24.35 -5.17
CA PHE A 98 -0.87 24.67 -5.45
C PHE A 98 -1.09 26.20 -5.57
N GLU A 99 -0.07 26.97 -5.93
CA GLU A 99 -0.17 28.42 -6.16
C GLU A 99 -0.48 28.72 -7.64
N ASP A 100 -1.57 28.13 -8.16
CA ASP A 100 -2.00 28.19 -9.56
C ASP A 100 -1.03 27.56 -10.58
N ALA A 101 -0.29 26.54 -10.16
CA ALA A 101 0.59 25.77 -11.04
C ALA A 101 -0.22 24.99 -12.10
N ALA A 102 0.39 24.75 -13.25
CA ALA A 102 -0.20 23.96 -14.32
C ALA A 102 0.80 22.94 -14.89
N LEU A 103 0.28 21.74 -15.19
CA LEU A 103 0.97 20.69 -15.91
C LEU A 103 0.17 20.38 -17.18
N VAL A 104 0.87 20.30 -18.32
CA VAL A 104 0.28 19.85 -19.59
C VAL A 104 0.91 18.53 -19.98
N HIS A 105 0.08 17.51 -20.17
CA HIS A 105 0.51 16.17 -20.57
C HIS A 105 -0.59 15.45 -21.36
N PHE A 106 -0.33 15.12 -22.64
CA PHE A 106 -1.21 14.45 -23.61
C PHE A 106 -2.72 14.72 -23.53
N PRO A 107 -3.29 15.43 -24.51
CA PRO A 107 -3.63 16.87 -24.45
C PRO A 107 -4.25 17.40 -23.14
N THR A 108 -4.25 16.65 -22.04
CA THR A 108 -4.83 17.04 -20.76
C THR A 108 -4.01 18.15 -20.10
N GLN A 109 -4.70 19.21 -19.69
CA GLN A 109 -4.17 20.23 -18.80
C GLN A 109 -4.68 19.94 -17.39
N THR A 110 -3.77 19.98 -16.42
CA THR A 110 -4.08 19.87 -15.00
C THR A 110 -3.62 21.13 -14.30
N ARG A 111 -4.51 21.80 -13.56
CA ARG A 111 -4.19 22.99 -12.75
C ARG A 111 -4.33 22.67 -11.27
N PHE A 112 -3.41 23.16 -10.46
CA PHE A 112 -3.34 22.95 -9.02
C PHE A 112 -3.51 24.29 -8.34
N PHE A 113 -4.51 24.43 -7.47
CA PHE A 113 -4.82 25.70 -6.84
C PHE A 113 -5.37 25.53 -5.43
N ARG A 114 -5.39 26.62 -4.66
CA ARG A 114 -5.96 26.67 -3.31
C ARG A 114 -7.24 27.50 -3.30
N ARG A 115 -8.21 27.10 -2.49
CA ARG A 115 -9.45 27.84 -2.24
C ARG A 115 -9.89 27.61 -0.80
N ASP A 116 -10.07 28.69 -0.05
CA ASP A 116 -10.51 28.66 1.36
C ASP A 116 -9.67 27.72 2.25
N GLY A 117 -8.34 27.76 2.11
CA GLY A 117 -7.41 26.93 2.88
C GLY A 117 -7.34 25.45 2.45
N ARG A 118 -8.12 25.04 1.45
CA ARG A 118 -8.12 23.68 0.89
C ARG A 118 -7.43 23.63 -0.46
N PHE A 119 -7.02 22.42 -0.86
CA PHE A 119 -6.27 22.15 -2.07
C PHE A 119 -7.19 21.53 -3.13
N PHE A 120 -7.07 22.01 -4.37
CA PHE A 120 -7.91 21.61 -5.48
C PHE A 120 -7.10 21.35 -6.74
N VAL A 121 -7.64 20.46 -7.58
CA VAL A 121 -7.12 20.16 -8.90
C VAL A 121 -8.23 20.29 -9.93
N GLU A 122 -7.97 21.02 -11.01
CA GLU A 122 -8.81 21.05 -12.21
C GLU A 122 -8.19 20.13 -13.27
N THR A 123 -8.90 19.09 -13.69
CA THR A 123 -8.43 18.11 -14.70
C THR A 123 -9.59 17.37 -15.36
N GLU A 124 -9.31 16.53 -16.36
CA GLU A 124 -10.33 15.71 -17.04
C GLU A 124 -10.98 14.69 -16.08
N GLY A 125 -12.29 14.77 -15.89
CA GLY A 125 -13.09 13.87 -15.06
C GLY A 125 -13.56 12.60 -15.78
N ALA A 126 -14.41 11.84 -15.10
CA ALA A 126 -14.92 10.55 -15.57
C ALA A 126 -15.87 10.68 -16.80
N ASP A 127 -16.38 11.87 -17.07
CA ASP A 127 -17.20 12.19 -18.24
C ASP A 127 -16.36 12.74 -19.42
N GLY A 128 -15.04 12.90 -19.24
CA GLY A 128 -14.14 13.48 -20.23
C GLY A 128 -14.15 15.01 -20.29
N ALA A 129 -14.91 15.69 -19.42
CA ALA A 129 -14.88 17.14 -19.28
C ALA A 129 -13.92 17.57 -18.18
N ALA A 130 -13.48 18.83 -18.20
CA ALA A 130 -12.73 19.38 -17.08
C ALA A 130 -13.63 19.50 -15.84
N GLY A 131 -13.15 19.04 -14.70
CA GLY A 131 -13.80 19.17 -13.40
C GLY A 131 -12.81 19.61 -12.32
N GLU A 132 -13.33 20.26 -11.29
CA GLU A 132 -12.57 20.60 -10.08
C GLU A 132 -12.78 19.54 -9.01
N PHE A 133 -11.69 19.09 -8.40
CA PHE A 133 -11.69 18.06 -7.38
C PHE A 133 -10.90 18.53 -6.16
N GLU A 134 -11.51 18.42 -4.98
CA GLU A 134 -10.80 18.68 -3.72
C GLU A 134 -9.83 17.53 -3.44
N VAL A 135 -8.58 17.87 -3.14
CA VAL A 135 -7.58 16.94 -2.65
C VAL A 135 -7.86 16.65 -1.19
N LYS A 136 -8.13 15.38 -0.87
CA LYS A 136 -8.46 14.93 0.49
C LYS A 136 -7.26 14.41 1.25
N TYR A 137 -6.35 13.75 0.55
CA TYR A 137 -5.18 13.10 1.16
C TYR A 137 -3.92 13.33 0.32
N VAL A 138 -2.79 13.40 1.01
CA VAL A 138 -1.48 13.22 0.42
C VAL A 138 -1.10 11.74 0.42
N PHE A 139 -0.31 11.31 -0.56
CA PHE A 139 0.08 9.92 -0.73
C PHE A 139 1.56 9.79 -1.06
N GLY A 140 2.32 9.28 -0.09
CA GLY A 140 3.77 9.24 -0.10
C GLY A 140 4.42 10.57 0.31
N VAL A 141 5.75 10.52 0.48
CA VAL A 141 6.57 11.65 0.93
C VAL A 141 7.89 11.81 0.18
N ASP A 142 8.54 10.72 -0.23
CA ASP A 142 9.79 10.71 -1.00
C ASP A 142 9.90 9.41 -1.81
N PRO A 143 10.37 9.43 -3.08
CA PRO A 143 10.87 10.59 -3.83
C PRO A 143 9.78 11.48 -4.46
N LEU A 144 8.52 11.09 -4.30
CA LEU A 144 7.37 11.78 -4.86
C LEU A 144 6.20 11.79 -3.87
N GLN A 145 5.34 12.79 -4.01
CA GLN A 145 4.04 12.84 -3.36
C GLN A 145 2.93 12.89 -4.41
N GLN A 146 1.97 11.99 -4.29
CA GLN A 146 0.71 11.99 -5.02
C GLN A 146 -0.42 12.53 -4.16
N TYR A 147 -1.59 12.71 -4.76
CA TYR A 147 -2.75 13.32 -4.12
C TYR A 147 -4.00 12.56 -4.49
N LEU A 148 -4.87 12.32 -3.51
CA LEU A 148 -6.13 11.62 -3.72
C LEU A 148 -7.28 12.61 -3.73
N VAL A 149 -8.19 12.38 -4.65
CA VAL A 149 -9.48 13.07 -4.73
C VAL A 149 -10.61 12.07 -4.55
N GLU A 150 -11.74 12.55 -4.05
CA GLU A 150 -12.94 11.73 -3.89
C GLU A 150 -13.90 11.95 -5.08
N LEU A 151 -14.24 10.87 -5.75
CA LEU A 151 -15.26 10.78 -6.78
C LEU A 151 -16.58 10.25 -6.19
N PRO A 152 -17.72 10.37 -6.91
CA PRO A 152 -19.01 9.88 -6.43
C PRO A 152 -18.98 8.43 -5.94
N GLY A 153 -19.75 8.16 -4.88
CA GLY A 153 -19.84 6.83 -4.28
C GLY A 153 -18.66 6.47 -3.36
N GLY A 154 -17.98 7.45 -2.76
CA GLY A 154 -16.90 7.23 -1.79
C GLY A 154 -15.59 6.70 -2.40
N ARG A 155 -15.42 6.92 -3.70
CA ARG A 155 -14.28 6.39 -4.46
C ARG A 155 -13.12 7.37 -4.37
N LEU A 156 -12.10 7.01 -3.62
CA LEU A 156 -10.84 7.74 -3.62
C LEU A 156 -10.00 7.28 -4.81
N HIS A 157 -9.44 8.25 -5.53
CA HIS A 157 -8.58 8.02 -6.68
C HIS A 157 -7.30 8.85 -6.55
N PRO A 158 -6.11 8.24 -6.70
CA PRO A 158 -4.89 9.00 -6.87
C PRO A 158 -4.92 9.71 -8.22
N LEU A 159 -4.52 10.98 -8.25
CA LEU A 159 -4.37 11.71 -9.50
C LEU A 159 -3.24 11.11 -10.34
N PRO A 160 -3.30 11.16 -11.68
CA PRO A 160 -2.28 10.61 -12.58
C PRO A 160 -1.02 11.49 -12.66
N VAL A 161 -0.80 12.33 -11.65
CA VAL A 161 0.29 13.31 -11.54
C VAL A 161 0.95 13.17 -10.16
N GLY A 162 2.27 13.34 -10.13
CA GLY A 162 3.06 13.36 -8.91
C GLY A 162 3.82 14.67 -8.77
N TRP A 163 4.13 15.02 -7.53
CA TRP A 163 5.10 16.05 -7.20
C TRP A 163 6.47 15.41 -6.96
N ASP A 164 7.48 15.80 -7.74
CA ASP A 164 8.87 15.40 -7.50
C ASP A 164 9.42 16.26 -6.37
N VAL A 165 9.66 15.63 -5.21
CA VAL A 165 9.98 16.34 -3.96
C VAL A 165 11.36 17.00 -4.05
N ALA A 166 12.33 16.30 -4.64
CA ALA A 166 13.68 16.80 -4.79
C ALA A 166 13.77 17.92 -5.84
N ARG A 167 13.07 17.77 -6.98
CA ARG A 167 13.11 18.73 -8.09
C ARG A 167 12.07 19.84 -7.97
N LYS A 168 11.14 19.73 -7.03
CA LYS A 168 10.03 20.65 -6.80
C LYS A 168 9.24 20.95 -8.08
N ARG A 169 8.73 19.90 -8.71
CA ARG A 169 7.94 20.05 -9.95
C ARG A 169 6.89 18.97 -10.10
N TRP A 170 5.77 19.35 -10.72
CA TRP A 170 4.76 18.42 -11.18
C TRP A 170 5.27 17.58 -12.36
N PHE A 171 4.87 16.31 -12.39
CA PHE A 171 5.13 15.41 -13.52
C PHE A 171 3.98 14.42 -13.67
N SER A 172 3.80 13.92 -14.90
CA SER A 172 2.83 12.86 -15.17
C SER A 172 3.39 11.50 -14.78
N LEU A 173 2.57 10.70 -14.12
CA LEU A 173 2.85 9.30 -13.83
C LEU A 173 2.42 8.39 -14.98
N GLN A 174 1.47 8.86 -15.78
CA GLN A 174 1.05 8.19 -17.00
C GLN A 174 2.16 8.32 -18.05
N GLN A 175 2.59 7.18 -18.59
CA GLN A 175 3.54 7.11 -19.71
C GLN A 175 2.76 6.64 -20.95
N GLY A 176 3.07 7.19 -22.12
CA GLY A 176 2.46 6.75 -23.37
C GLY A 176 1.28 7.61 -23.80
N GLU A 177 0.14 7.00 -24.12
CA GLU A 177 -1.02 7.69 -24.71
C GLU A 177 -2.11 8.02 -23.67
N ARG A 178 -2.98 8.97 -24.01
CA ARG A 178 -4.17 9.29 -23.21
C ARG A 178 -5.14 8.11 -23.24
N LEU A 179 -5.49 7.61 -22.06
CA LEU A 179 -6.57 6.63 -21.90
C LEU A 179 -7.92 7.36 -21.90
N PRO A 180 -8.92 6.92 -22.67
CA PRO A 180 -10.25 7.52 -22.63
C PRO A 180 -10.95 7.22 -21.29
N PRO A 181 -11.91 8.05 -20.84
CA PRO A 181 -12.62 7.82 -19.57
C PRO A 181 -13.33 6.47 -19.44
N SER A 182 -13.68 5.83 -20.58
CA SER A 182 -14.27 4.49 -20.62
C SER A 182 -13.27 3.36 -20.34
N ASP A 183 -11.96 3.66 -20.36
CA ASP A 183 -10.91 2.67 -20.10
C ASP A 183 -10.82 2.36 -18.60
N PRO A 184 -10.79 1.09 -18.18
CA PRO A 184 -10.73 0.75 -16.76
C PRO A 184 -9.42 1.17 -16.06
N PHE A 185 -8.37 1.51 -16.82
CA PHE A 185 -7.10 2.05 -16.33
C PHE A 185 -7.00 3.58 -16.44
N HIS A 186 -8.01 4.27 -16.99
CA HIS A 186 -8.13 5.72 -16.83
C HIS A 186 -8.05 6.07 -15.34
N TRP A 187 -7.58 7.27 -14.98
CA TRP A 187 -7.35 7.63 -13.58
C TRP A 187 -8.63 7.59 -12.72
N THR A 188 -9.80 7.80 -13.32
CA THR A 188 -11.12 7.62 -12.68
C THR A 188 -11.68 6.20 -12.81
N GLY A 189 -10.96 5.29 -13.45
CA GLY A 189 -11.36 3.92 -13.75
C GLY A 189 -11.17 2.97 -12.57
N ARG A 190 -11.87 1.84 -12.60
CA ARG A 190 -11.92 0.90 -11.47
C ARG A 190 -10.56 0.39 -11.00
N TYR A 191 -9.59 0.24 -11.90
CA TYR A 191 -8.25 -0.25 -11.55
C TYR A 191 -7.32 0.84 -11.03
N GLN A 192 -7.82 2.08 -10.93
CA GLN A 192 -7.14 3.19 -10.29
C GLN A 192 -7.84 3.62 -8.99
N SER A 193 -8.87 2.90 -8.53
CA SER A 193 -9.49 3.19 -7.23
C SER A 193 -8.54 2.84 -6.09
N TRP A 194 -8.21 3.83 -5.26
CA TRP A 194 -7.39 3.64 -4.06
C TRP A 194 -8.03 2.64 -3.10
N ASN A 195 -9.35 2.71 -2.89
CA ASN A 195 -10.09 1.81 -1.98
C ASN A 195 -9.83 0.34 -2.31
N ALA A 196 -9.80 0.01 -3.61
CA ALA A 196 -9.61 -1.36 -4.08
C ALA A 196 -8.13 -1.76 -4.12
N MET A 197 -7.27 -0.86 -4.59
CA MET A 197 -5.91 -1.20 -5.03
C MET A 197 -4.81 -0.86 -4.03
N CYS A 198 -5.03 0.13 -3.16
CA CYS A 198 -3.95 0.76 -2.38
C CYS A 198 -4.26 0.78 -0.88
N ALA A 199 -5.52 0.98 -0.51
CA ALA A 199 -5.93 1.23 0.87
C ALA A 199 -5.43 0.16 1.86
N GLU A 200 -5.47 -1.12 1.48
CA GLU A 200 -5.07 -2.24 2.37
C GLU A 200 -3.61 -2.12 2.85
N CYS A 201 -2.76 -1.56 2.00
CA CYS A 201 -1.32 -1.44 2.28
C CYS A 201 -0.92 -0.07 2.81
N HIS A 202 -1.82 0.92 2.76
CA HIS A 202 -1.55 2.32 3.07
C HIS A 202 -2.52 2.88 4.12
N SER A 203 -3.11 2.00 4.92
CA SER A 203 -3.92 2.34 6.08
C SER A 203 -3.86 1.20 7.11
N THR A 204 -4.34 1.46 8.31
CA THR A 204 -4.44 0.46 9.39
C THR A 204 -5.89 0.17 9.73
N ASP A 205 -6.23 -1.11 9.95
CA ASP A 205 -7.60 -1.58 10.24
C ASP A 205 -8.61 -1.16 9.16
N LEU A 206 -8.24 -1.38 7.90
CA LEU A 206 -9.09 -1.00 6.78
C LEU A 206 -10.41 -1.78 6.78
N ARG A 207 -11.50 -1.04 6.69
CA ARG A 207 -12.85 -1.53 6.42
C ARG A 207 -13.34 -0.90 5.13
N LYS A 208 -13.17 -1.61 4.01
CA LYS A 208 -13.54 -1.10 2.67
C LYS A 208 -15.02 -0.72 2.56
N ASN A 209 -15.90 -1.51 3.19
CA ASN A 209 -17.36 -1.36 3.17
C ASN A 209 -17.91 -1.10 1.76
N TYR A 210 -17.53 -1.99 0.83
CA TYR A 210 -18.02 -1.91 -0.55
C TYR A 210 -19.42 -2.49 -0.67
N ASP A 211 -20.33 -1.73 -1.25
CA ASP A 211 -21.69 -2.16 -1.62
C ASP A 211 -21.77 -2.43 -3.12
N ALA A 212 -22.03 -3.69 -3.47
CA ALA A 212 -22.11 -4.13 -4.86
C ALA A 212 -23.41 -3.73 -5.56
N ALA A 213 -24.49 -3.44 -4.83
CA ALA A 213 -25.76 -3.03 -5.40
C ALA A 213 -25.74 -1.57 -5.86
N THR A 214 -25.04 -0.72 -5.11
CA THR A 214 -24.89 0.71 -5.42
C THR A 214 -23.54 1.06 -6.06
N ASP A 215 -22.63 0.09 -6.17
CA ASP A 215 -21.27 0.28 -6.68
C ASP A 215 -20.59 1.46 -5.95
N SER A 216 -20.52 1.37 -4.62
CA SER A 216 -19.99 2.44 -3.76
C SER A 216 -19.18 1.91 -2.59
N TYR A 217 -18.34 2.78 -2.02
CA TYR A 217 -17.54 2.52 -0.83
C TYR A 217 -18.00 3.42 0.32
N ALA A 218 -18.00 2.86 1.53
CA ALA A 218 -18.04 3.61 2.79
C ALA A 218 -16.77 3.31 3.59
N THR A 219 -15.61 3.49 2.94
CA THR A 219 -14.33 3.06 3.47
C THR A 219 -13.97 3.79 4.76
N ASP A 220 -13.51 3.03 5.74
CA ASP A 220 -13.08 3.51 7.05
C ASP A 220 -11.79 2.80 7.48
N TRP A 221 -11.05 3.37 8.41
CA TRP A 221 -9.77 2.87 8.93
C TRP A 221 -9.53 3.40 10.35
N ALA A 222 -8.57 2.81 11.07
CA ALA A 222 -8.14 3.34 12.37
C ALA A 222 -7.13 4.48 12.20
N GLU A 223 -6.15 4.31 11.31
CA GLU A 223 -5.09 5.30 11.02
C GLU A 223 -4.85 5.32 9.49
N ILE A 224 -4.63 6.50 8.91
CA ILE A 224 -4.46 6.69 7.45
C ILE A 224 -2.98 6.56 7.03
N ASP A 225 -2.31 5.55 7.58
CA ASP A 225 -0.90 5.26 7.34
C ASP A 225 -0.59 3.78 7.66
N VAL A 226 0.70 3.42 7.59
CA VAL A 226 1.19 2.11 8.06
C VAL A 226 1.63 2.25 9.52
N SER A 227 0.67 2.09 10.42
CA SER A 227 0.84 2.32 11.85
C SER A 227 1.47 1.13 12.59
N CYS A 228 1.62 1.27 13.92
CA CYS A 228 2.12 0.20 14.79
C CYS A 228 1.31 -1.10 14.63
N GLU A 229 -0.02 -0.98 14.65
CA GLU A 229 -0.93 -2.13 14.66
C GLU A 229 -1.10 -2.76 13.26
N ALA A 230 -0.64 -2.08 12.19
CA ALA A 230 -0.57 -2.69 10.86
C ALA A 230 0.38 -3.90 10.81
N CYS A 231 1.44 -3.88 11.63
CA CYS A 231 2.39 -5.00 11.75
C CYS A 231 2.16 -5.84 13.01
N HIS A 232 1.77 -5.23 14.13
CA HIS A 232 1.65 -5.90 15.42
C HIS A 232 0.25 -6.44 15.72
N GLY A 233 -0.73 -6.11 14.87
CA GLY A 233 -2.13 -6.46 15.08
C GLY A 233 -2.80 -5.63 16.18
N PRO A 234 -4.09 -5.87 16.41
CA PRO A 234 -4.87 -5.13 17.39
C PRO A 234 -4.42 -5.44 18.84
N ALA A 235 -4.40 -4.43 19.70
CA ALA A 235 -3.77 -4.50 21.03
C ALA A 235 -4.67 -4.17 22.24
N ALA A 236 -6.00 -4.08 22.07
CA ALA A 236 -6.95 -3.86 23.18
C ALA A 236 -7.07 -5.04 24.16
#